data_AF-A0A1B6GK13-F1
#
_entry.id   AF-A0A1B6GK13-F1
#
_cell.length_a   1.000
_cell.length_b   1.000
_cell.length_c   1.000
_cell.angle_alpha   90.00
_cell.angle_beta   90.00
_cell.angle_gamma   90.00
#
_symmetry.space_group_name_H-M   'P 1'
#
loop_
_entity.id
_entity.type
_entity.pdbx_description
1 polymer ?
#
loop_
_entity_poly.entity_id
_entity_poly.type
_entity_poly.pdbx_seq_one_letter_code
_entity_poly.pdbx_strand_id
1 'polypeptide(L)'
;GVILYNGHRSDGVGDFVSVYMSEGHLEFTFDLGTGAATLRSEDAVSLGQWHEVRISRTGRLAVLQVDKKPPSQILAPGAFTQLSLPLNLYIGGVPNFDMVSPKVKVRTSFVGCIQKVVINNQPLRILAEALAGVNVDNCPHPCVARPCGEHAHCVPHHEAYKCQCERHCQDINAITTSSTASFTGKTFLHYTDPDILHRIVSDKVSISMKFRTSASSGLLLWSGGPEQTRGV
;
A
#
# COMPACT_ATOMS: atom_id res chain seq x y z
N GLY A 1 -0.64 6.64 -17.61
CA GLY A 1 -1.01 5.35 -18.21
C GLY A 1 -2.02 4.62 -17.35
N VAL A 2 -2.75 3.68 -17.94
CA VAL A 2 -3.80 2.87 -17.29
C VAL A 2 -3.17 1.83 -16.35
N ILE A 3 -3.59 1.85 -15.08
CA ILE A 3 -3.17 0.89 -14.06
C ILE A 3 -4.20 -0.24 -13.94
N LEU A 4 -5.49 0.08 -13.99
CA LEU A 4 -6.59 -0.87 -13.91
C LEU A 4 -7.71 -0.45 -14.85
N TYR A 5 -8.30 -1.41 -15.58
CA TYR A 5 -9.48 -1.16 -16.40
C TYR A 5 -10.39 -2.37 -16.47
N ASN A 6 -11.69 -2.14 -16.36
CA ASN A 6 -12.73 -3.11 -16.69
C ASN A 6 -13.98 -2.37 -17.15
N GLY A 7 -14.70 -2.95 -18.11
CA GLY A 7 -15.78 -2.27 -18.84
C GLY A 7 -16.94 -3.19 -19.16
N HIS A 8 -18.04 -2.60 -19.62
CA HIS A 8 -19.23 -3.34 -20.03
C HIS A 8 -19.12 -3.93 -21.43
N ARG A 9 -18.55 -3.17 -22.37
CA ARG A 9 -18.44 -3.53 -23.79
C ARG A 9 -17.06 -3.23 -24.34
N SER A 10 -16.65 -4.00 -25.34
CA SER A 10 -15.33 -3.91 -25.97
C SER A 10 -15.13 -2.66 -26.85
N ASP A 11 -16.17 -1.86 -27.05
CA ASP A 11 -16.15 -0.56 -27.74
C ASP A 11 -15.98 0.63 -26.77
N GLY A 12 -15.77 0.37 -25.47
CA GLY A 12 -15.60 1.41 -24.45
C GLY A 12 -16.89 2.13 -24.05
N VAL A 13 -18.05 1.65 -24.51
CA VAL A 13 -19.37 2.23 -24.20
C VAL A 13 -20.01 1.50 -23.01
N GLY A 14 -20.69 2.28 -22.16
CA GLY A 14 -21.44 1.78 -21.01
C GLY A 14 -20.66 1.91 -19.70
N ASP A 15 -21.01 1.05 -18.74
CA ASP A 15 -20.37 1.02 -17.42
C ASP A 15 -18.89 0.70 -17.53
N PHE A 16 -18.08 1.37 -16.72
CA PHE A 16 -16.67 1.03 -16.60
C PHE A 16 -16.11 1.46 -15.25
N VAL A 17 -14.94 0.93 -14.93
CA VAL A 17 -14.10 1.38 -13.83
C VAL A 17 -12.65 1.45 -14.30
N SER A 18 -11.94 2.51 -13.93
CA SER A 18 -10.54 2.69 -14.26
C SER A 18 -9.75 3.39 -13.16
N VAL A 19 -8.53 2.90 -12.94
CA VAL A 19 -7.48 3.59 -12.18
C VAL A 19 -6.34 3.88 -13.13
N TYR A 20 -5.89 5.13 -13.18
CA TYR A 20 -4.83 5.53 -14.10
C TYR A 20 -4.04 6.73 -13.59
N MET A 21 -2.85 6.90 -14.15
CA MET A 21 -1.99 8.04 -13.91
C MET A 21 -2.15 9.06 -15.03
N SER A 22 -2.44 10.32 -14.68
CA SER A 22 -2.52 11.47 -15.60
C SER A 22 -1.81 12.67 -15.00
N GLU A 23 -0.85 13.27 -15.72
CA GLU A 23 -0.10 14.46 -15.28
C GLU A 23 0.49 14.32 -13.86
N GLY A 24 1.06 13.17 -13.55
CA GLY A 24 1.66 12.89 -12.24
C GLY A 24 0.66 12.65 -11.10
N HIS A 25 -0.65 12.65 -11.36
CA HIS A 25 -1.68 12.38 -10.36
C HIS A 25 -2.36 11.04 -10.63
N LEU A 26 -2.84 10.42 -9.56
CA LEU A 26 -3.66 9.22 -9.66
C LEU A 26 -5.12 9.63 -9.84
N GLU A 27 -5.79 9.07 -10.84
CA GLU A 27 -7.21 9.27 -11.10
C GLU A 27 -7.97 7.94 -11.03
N PHE A 28 -9.13 7.99 -10.37
CA PHE A 28 -10.14 6.94 -10.34
C PHE A 28 -11.39 7.44 -11.06
N THR A 29 -11.69 6.86 -12.23
CA THR A 29 -12.88 7.20 -13.02
C THR A 29 -13.79 5.98 -13.14
N PHE A 30 -15.09 6.18 -12.93
CA PHE A 30 -16.09 5.14 -13.10
C PHE A 30 -17.39 5.73 -13.66
N ASP A 31 -18.15 4.90 -14.39
CA ASP A 31 -19.47 5.24 -14.93
C ASP A 31 -20.46 4.12 -14.58
N LEU A 32 -21.66 4.50 -14.16
CA LEU A 32 -22.76 3.62 -13.75
C LEU A 32 -23.92 3.66 -14.75
N GLY A 33 -23.66 4.11 -15.98
CA GLY A 33 -24.63 4.20 -17.09
C GLY A 33 -25.28 5.58 -17.27
N THR A 34 -25.00 6.53 -16.38
CA THR A 34 -25.59 7.89 -16.41
C THR A 34 -24.56 9.02 -16.41
N GLY A 35 -23.27 8.69 -16.60
CA GLY A 35 -22.19 9.64 -16.66
C GLY A 35 -21.04 9.25 -15.74
N ALA A 36 -19.82 9.64 -16.13
CA ALA A 36 -18.64 9.29 -15.36
C ALA A 36 -18.40 10.29 -14.22
N ALA A 37 -17.91 9.78 -13.10
CA ALA A 37 -17.29 10.57 -12.04
C ALA A 37 -15.80 10.26 -11.99
N THR A 38 -14.99 11.30 -11.72
CA THR A 38 -13.53 11.19 -11.61
C THR A 38 -13.08 11.76 -10.28
N LEU A 39 -12.40 10.95 -9.48
CA LEU A 39 -11.60 11.37 -8.35
C LEU A 39 -10.15 11.47 -8.75
N ARG A 40 -9.47 12.54 -8.33
CA ARG A 40 -8.05 12.76 -8.54
C ARG A 40 -7.37 12.90 -7.18
N SER A 41 -6.16 12.36 -7.04
CA SER A 41 -5.34 12.63 -5.87
C SER A 41 -5.08 14.14 -5.74
N GLU A 42 -5.07 14.66 -4.51
CA GLU A 42 -4.81 16.10 -4.28
C GLU A 42 -3.41 16.50 -4.75
N ASP A 43 -2.43 15.66 -4.44
CA ASP A 43 -1.05 15.84 -4.83
C ASP A 43 -0.64 14.88 -5.95
N ALA A 44 0.38 15.31 -6.71
CA ALA A 44 1.12 14.43 -7.58
C ALA A 44 1.86 13.37 -6.75
N VAL A 45 1.97 12.15 -7.30
CA VAL A 45 2.80 11.09 -6.73
C VAL A 45 4.26 11.29 -7.12
N SER A 46 5.16 10.90 -6.22
CA SER A 46 6.59 10.89 -6.49
C SER A 46 6.97 9.72 -7.41
N LEU A 47 7.65 10.03 -8.52
CA LEU A 47 8.11 8.99 -9.45
C LEU A 47 9.21 8.14 -8.81
N GLY A 48 9.19 6.83 -9.10
CA GLY A 48 10.19 5.87 -8.60
C GLY A 48 10.07 5.53 -7.11
N GLN A 49 9.01 5.97 -6.43
CA GLN A 49 8.72 5.62 -5.05
C GLN A 49 7.44 4.76 -4.97
N TRP A 50 7.35 3.95 -3.92
CA TRP A 50 6.14 3.18 -3.65
C TRP A 50 5.05 4.07 -3.08
N HIS A 51 3.83 3.87 -3.58
CA HIS A 51 2.62 4.55 -3.11
C HIS A 51 1.56 3.52 -2.76
N GLU A 52 0.84 3.76 -1.68
CA GLU A 52 -0.30 2.93 -1.29
C GLU A 52 -1.60 3.60 -1.76
N VAL A 53 -2.40 2.90 -2.56
CA VAL A 53 -3.66 3.43 -3.07
C VAL A 53 -4.82 2.65 -2.46
N ARG A 54 -5.74 3.36 -1.81
CA ARG A 54 -7.01 2.81 -1.31
C ARG A 54 -8.17 3.46 -2.06
N ILE A 55 -8.98 2.63 -2.71
CA ILE A 55 -10.18 3.06 -3.42
C ILE A 55 -11.35 2.24 -2.89
N SER A 56 -12.46 2.90 -2.58
CA SER A 56 -13.72 2.25 -2.26
C SER A 56 -14.87 2.93 -3.00
N ARG A 57 -15.91 2.15 -3.32
CA ARG A 57 -17.14 2.66 -3.91
C ARG A 57 -18.33 1.97 -3.27
N THR A 58 -19.26 2.75 -2.73
CA THR A 58 -20.54 2.29 -2.20
C THR A 58 -21.66 2.99 -2.95
N GLY A 59 -22.30 2.27 -3.88
CA GLY A 59 -23.28 2.85 -4.80
C GLY A 59 -22.64 3.97 -5.63
N ARG A 60 -23.16 5.20 -5.52
CA ARG A 60 -22.62 6.37 -6.24
C ARG A 60 -21.43 7.02 -5.56
N LEU A 61 -21.22 6.77 -4.27
CA LEU A 61 -20.14 7.40 -3.51
C LEU A 61 -18.84 6.64 -3.74
N ALA A 62 -17.82 7.33 -4.23
CA ALA A 62 -16.46 6.83 -4.30
C ALA A 62 -15.55 7.59 -3.32
N VAL A 63 -14.55 6.89 -2.82
CA VAL A 63 -13.51 7.44 -1.95
C VAL A 63 -12.16 7.02 -2.51
N LEU A 64 -11.24 7.98 -2.61
CA LEU A 64 -9.85 7.76 -3.02
C LEU A 64 -8.91 8.31 -1.96
N GLN A 65 -7.98 7.47 -1.51
CA GLN A 65 -6.88 7.85 -0.64
C GLN A 65 -5.57 7.35 -1.24
N VAL A 66 -4.59 8.25 -1.30
CA VAL A 66 -3.21 7.94 -1.69
C VAL A 66 -2.31 8.14 -0.47
N ASP A 67 -1.52 7.13 -0.16
CA ASP A 67 -0.69 7.01 1.03
C ASP A 67 -1.49 7.22 2.33
N LYS A 68 -0.96 8.04 3.24
CA LYS A 68 -1.61 8.42 4.51
C LYS A 68 -2.27 9.80 4.43
N LYS A 69 -2.50 10.32 3.22
CA LYS A 69 -3.13 11.63 3.01
C LYS A 69 -4.63 11.57 3.29
N PRO A 70 -5.30 12.71 3.51
CA PRO A 70 -6.75 12.73 3.68
C PRO A 70 -7.48 12.10 2.48
N PRO A 71 -8.55 11.32 2.70
CA PRO A 71 -9.34 10.76 1.61
C PRO A 71 -10.16 11.85 0.91
N SER A 72 -10.25 11.74 -0.42
CA SER A 72 -11.13 12.54 -1.29
C SER A 72 -12.37 11.74 -1.66
N GLN A 73 -13.50 12.41 -1.93
CA GLN A 73 -14.78 11.75 -2.20
C GLN A 73 -15.55 12.42 -3.35
N ILE A 74 -16.28 11.61 -4.11
CA ILE A 74 -17.17 12.11 -5.18
C ILE A 74 -18.43 11.26 -5.26
N LEU A 75 -19.54 11.88 -5.69
CA LEU A 75 -20.76 11.18 -6.07
C LEU A 75 -20.87 11.12 -7.59
N ALA A 76 -21.14 9.92 -8.12
CA ALA A 76 -21.52 9.76 -9.52
C ALA A 76 -22.84 10.50 -9.83
N PRO A 77 -22.97 11.08 -11.04
CA PRO A 77 -24.22 11.69 -11.49
C PRO A 77 -25.32 10.64 -11.64
N GLY A 78 -26.56 11.11 -11.81
CA GLY A 78 -27.73 10.24 -12.03
C GLY A 78 -28.14 9.43 -10.79
N ALA A 79 -29.04 8.47 -10.99
CA ALA A 79 -29.64 7.67 -9.90
C ALA A 79 -29.11 6.23 -9.82
N PHE A 80 -28.34 5.77 -10.82
CA PHE A 80 -27.89 4.38 -10.90
C PHE A 80 -26.76 4.12 -9.91
N THR A 81 -26.79 2.96 -9.25
CA THR A 81 -25.84 2.56 -8.20
C THR A 81 -25.08 1.28 -8.54
N GLN A 82 -25.66 0.45 -9.41
CA GLN A 82 -25.09 -0.82 -9.83
C GLN A 82 -24.05 -0.60 -10.94
N LEU A 83 -23.09 -1.53 -11.02
CA LEU A 83 -21.99 -1.52 -11.98
C LEU A 83 -21.95 -2.91 -12.61
N SER A 84 -22.08 -3.00 -13.93
CA SER A 84 -22.08 -4.27 -14.66
C SER A 84 -20.87 -4.36 -15.60
N LEU A 85 -19.91 -5.22 -15.29
CA LEU A 85 -18.64 -5.31 -16.02
C LEU A 85 -18.33 -6.76 -16.47
N PRO A 86 -18.99 -7.27 -17.52
CA PRO A 86 -18.76 -8.63 -18.04
C PRO A 86 -17.39 -8.85 -18.70
N LEU A 87 -16.63 -7.80 -19.03
CA LEU A 87 -15.29 -7.98 -19.62
C LEU A 87 -14.27 -8.45 -18.57
N ASN A 88 -13.09 -8.84 -19.03
CA ASN A 88 -11.96 -9.13 -18.15
C ASN A 88 -11.48 -7.86 -17.42
N LEU A 89 -11.00 -8.05 -16.18
CA LEU A 89 -10.24 -7.04 -15.46
C LEU A 89 -8.79 -7.02 -15.95
N TYR A 90 -8.32 -5.88 -16.40
CA TYR A 90 -6.95 -5.69 -16.83
C TYR A 90 -6.15 -4.86 -15.82
N ILE A 91 -4.87 -5.23 -15.63
CA ILE A 91 -3.92 -4.54 -14.77
C ILE A 91 -2.67 -4.17 -15.59
N GLY A 92 -2.16 -2.96 -15.43
CA GLY A 92 -0.96 -2.43 -16.10
C GLY A 92 -1.19 -1.90 -17.53
N GLY A 93 -2.28 -2.28 -18.18
CA GLY A 93 -2.62 -1.84 -19.54
C GLY A 93 -3.82 -2.60 -20.08
N VAL A 94 -4.10 -2.48 -21.38
CA VAL A 94 -5.15 -3.21 -22.10
C VAL A 94 -4.61 -3.70 -23.45
N PRO A 95 -5.19 -4.75 -24.05
CA PRO A 95 -4.72 -5.26 -25.35
C PRO A 95 -5.01 -4.32 -26.53
N ASN A 96 -6.12 -3.58 -26.47
CA ASN A 96 -6.46 -2.53 -27.44
C ASN A 96 -7.09 -1.34 -26.68
N PHE A 97 -6.62 -0.12 -26.91
CA PHE A 97 -7.15 1.08 -26.28
C PHE A 97 -8.51 1.54 -26.81
N ASP A 98 -9.00 0.99 -27.93
CA ASP A 98 -10.37 1.25 -28.41
C ASP A 98 -11.43 0.73 -27.43
N MET A 99 -11.09 -0.25 -26.58
CA MET A 99 -12.01 -0.75 -25.55
C MET A 99 -12.07 0.13 -24.30
N VAL A 100 -11.18 1.12 -24.19
CA VAL A 100 -11.13 2.03 -23.05
C VAL A 100 -12.08 3.17 -23.29
N SER A 101 -12.96 3.43 -22.31
CA SER A 101 -13.95 4.49 -22.43
C SER A 101 -13.32 5.84 -22.82
N PRO A 102 -13.94 6.59 -23.75
CA PRO A 102 -13.53 7.95 -24.11
C PRO A 102 -13.35 8.89 -22.91
N LYS A 103 -14.06 8.61 -21.80
CA LYS A 103 -14.06 9.39 -20.56
C LYS A 103 -12.81 9.19 -19.69
N VAL A 104 -11.97 8.19 -19.99
CA VAL A 104 -10.63 8.03 -19.38
C VAL A 104 -9.65 8.94 -20.14
N LYS A 105 -8.84 9.74 -19.44
CA LYS A 105 -8.00 10.78 -20.09
C LYS A 105 -6.75 10.24 -20.81
N VAL A 106 -6.36 8.99 -20.56
CA VAL A 106 -5.11 8.42 -21.07
C VAL A 106 -5.34 7.25 -22.03
N ARG A 107 -4.44 7.10 -23.01
CA ARG A 107 -4.43 6.02 -24.01
C ARG A 107 -3.11 5.26 -24.04
N THR A 108 -2.44 5.19 -22.90
CA THR A 108 -1.14 4.53 -22.74
C THR A 108 -1.18 3.57 -21.56
N SER A 109 -0.38 2.51 -21.62
CA SER A 109 -0.22 1.55 -20.53
C SER A 109 0.55 2.17 -19.36
N PHE A 110 0.39 1.62 -18.17
CA PHE A 110 1.23 1.98 -17.03
C PHE A 110 2.62 1.37 -17.20
N VAL A 111 3.65 2.13 -16.81
CA VAL A 111 5.04 1.70 -16.79
C VAL A 111 5.53 1.87 -15.36
N GLY A 112 5.81 0.75 -14.69
CA GLY A 112 6.21 0.74 -13.29
C GLY A 112 5.90 -0.62 -12.65
N CYS A 113 5.97 -0.67 -11.33
CA CYS A 113 5.73 -1.90 -10.57
C CYS A 113 4.41 -1.84 -9.82
N ILE A 114 3.70 -2.97 -9.81
CA ILE A 114 2.47 -3.16 -9.05
C ILE A 114 2.68 -4.38 -8.15
N GLN A 115 2.40 -4.24 -6.85
CA GLN A 115 2.45 -5.34 -5.90
C GLN A 115 1.28 -5.27 -4.93
N LYS A 116 0.95 -6.40 -4.30
CA LYS A 116 0.00 -6.49 -3.19
C LYS A 116 -1.40 -5.93 -3.51
N VAL A 117 -1.96 -6.36 -4.65
CA VAL A 117 -3.34 -6.01 -5.03
C VAL A 117 -4.31 -6.79 -4.15
N VAL A 118 -5.27 -6.09 -3.56
CA VAL A 118 -6.34 -6.66 -2.73
C VAL A 118 -7.67 -6.10 -3.21
N ILE A 119 -8.63 -6.97 -3.53
CA ILE A 119 -9.97 -6.59 -3.98
C ILE A 119 -10.97 -7.19 -3.01
N ASN A 120 -11.80 -6.36 -2.37
CA ASN A 120 -12.79 -6.80 -1.37
C ASN A 120 -12.19 -7.74 -0.30
N ASN A 121 -11.05 -7.32 0.28
CA ASN A 121 -10.28 -8.08 1.29
C ASN A 121 -9.68 -9.40 0.81
N GLN A 122 -9.77 -9.73 -0.49
CA GLN A 122 -9.13 -10.89 -1.09
C GLN A 122 -7.86 -10.49 -1.84
N PRO A 123 -6.67 -10.99 -1.44
CA PRO A 123 -5.44 -10.76 -2.18
C PRO A 123 -5.51 -11.39 -3.57
N LEU A 124 -5.15 -10.61 -4.59
CA LEU A 124 -5.02 -11.09 -5.97
C LEU A 124 -3.57 -11.47 -6.25
N ARG A 125 -3.32 -12.74 -6.60
CA ARG A 125 -1.98 -13.19 -6.99
C ARG A 125 -1.75 -12.84 -8.46
N ILE A 126 -1.45 -11.58 -8.75
CA ILE A 126 -1.37 -10.96 -10.09
C ILE A 126 -0.75 -11.88 -11.16
N LEU A 127 0.38 -12.53 -10.86
CA LEU A 127 1.06 -13.42 -11.83
C LEU A 127 0.50 -14.84 -11.86
N ALA A 128 0.06 -15.38 -10.72
CA ALA A 128 -0.37 -16.78 -10.60
C ALA A 128 -1.85 -17.00 -10.97
N GLU A 129 -2.66 -15.96 -10.86
CA GLU A 129 -4.12 -15.98 -11.13
C GLU A 129 -4.47 -15.28 -12.46
N ALA A 130 -3.48 -14.73 -13.17
CA ALA A 130 -3.71 -14.16 -14.49
C ALA A 130 -4.07 -15.25 -15.51
N LEU A 131 -5.13 -14.99 -16.30
CA LEU A 131 -5.48 -15.83 -17.45
C LEU A 131 -4.39 -15.79 -18.53
N ALA A 132 -3.78 -14.63 -18.74
CA ALA A 132 -2.66 -14.40 -19.65
C ALA A 132 -1.97 -13.05 -19.33
N GLY A 133 -0.74 -12.89 -19.80
CA GLY A 133 0.01 -11.63 -19.77
C GLY A 133 0.96 -11.55 -20.96
N VAL A 134 1.29 -10.33 -21.39
CA VAL A 134 2.21 -10.07 -22.51
C VAL A 134 3.27 -9.10 -22.04
N ASN A 135 4.55 -9.42 -22.26
CA ASN A 135 5.71 -8.59 -21.88
C ASN A 135 5.70 -8.16 -20.40
N VAL A 136 5.34 -9.07 -19.49
CA VAL A 136 5.36 -8.81 -18.05
C VAL A 136 6.71 -9.26 -17.47
N ASP A 137 7.57 -8.28 -17.19
CA ASP A 137 8.87 -8.50 -16.58
C ASP A 137 8.81 -8.50 -15.04
N ASN A 138 9.85 -9.05 -14.41
CA ASN A 138 10.04 -8.93 -12.97
C ASN A 138 10.39 -7.49 -12.59
N CYS A 139 9.68 -6.93 -11.61
CA CYS A 139 10.05 -5.64 -11.04
C CYS A 139 11.44 -5.72 -10.37
N PRO A 140 12.35 -4.76 -10.61
CA PRO A 140 13.64 -4.71 -9.93
C PRO A 140 13.47 -4.68 -8.41
N HIS A 141 14.19 -5.55 -7.72
CA HIS A 141 14.20 -5.62 -6.26
C HIS A 141 15.61 -5.33 -5.73
N PRO A 142 15.78 -4.64 -4.57
CA PRO A 142 17.10 -4.34 -4.01
C PRO A 142 18.04 -5.54 -3.88
N CYS A 143 17.51 -6.75 -3.69
CA CYS A 143 18.31 -7.97 -3.65
C CYS A 143 19.14 -8.26 -4.90
N VAL A 144 18.77 -7.70 -6.07
CA VAL A 144 19.54 -7.86 -7.31
C VAL A 144 20.95 -7.27 -7.17
N ALA A 145 21.12 -6.21 -6.37
CA ALA A 145 22.42 -5.60 -6.09
C ALA A 145 23.29 -6.42 -5.10
N ARG A 146 22.81 -7.60 -4.65
CA ARG A 146 23.45 -8.45 -3.64
C ARG A 146 23.87 -7.67 -2.38
N PRO A 147 22.94 -6.95 -1.72
CA PRO A 147 23.27 -6.01 -0.65
C PRO A 147 23.74 -6.67 0.66
N CYS A 148 23.59 -8.00 0.77
CA CYS A 148 23.90 -8.77 1.98
C CYS A 148 25.34 -9.30 2.04
N GLY A 149 26.16 -9.03 1.02
CA GLY A 149 27.50 -9.61 0.90
C GLY A 149 27.48 -11.10 0.54
N GLU A 150 28.63 -11.76 0.64
CA GLU A 150 28.79 -13.14 0.17
C GLU A 150 28.21 -14.20 1.12
N HIS A 151 28.13 -13.88 2.41
CA HIS A 151 27.82 -14.89 3.44
C HIS A 151 26.39 -14.82 3.98
N ALA A 152 25.54 -13.91 3.45
CA ALA A 152 24.14 -13.81 3.83
C ALA A 152 23.23 -13.80 2.61
N HIS A 153 22.14 -14.56 2.69
CA HIS A 153 21.14 -14.65 1.64
C HIS A 153 20.17 -13.47 1.72
N CYS A 154 19.99 -12.73 0.61
CA CYS A 154 19.02 -11.66 0.54
C CYS A 154 17.61 -12.23 0.33
N VAL A 155 16.74 -12.10 1.32
CA VAL A 155 15.34 -12.52 1.25
C VAL A 155 14.48 -11.28 0.94
N PRO A 156 13.82 -11.23 -0.23
CA PRO A 156 12.90 -10.14 -0.56
C PRO A 156 11.74 -10.03 0.43
N HIS A 157 11.41 -8.80 0.82
CA HIS A 157 10.27 -8.50 1.69
C HIS A 157 9.61 -7.17 1.27
N HIS A 158 8.63 -7.27 0.38
CA HIS A 158 7.98 -6.12 -0.27
C HIS A 158 9.01 -5.23 -1.00
N GLU A 159 9.13 -3.97 -0.60
CA GLU A 159 10.11 -3.00 -1.12
C GLU A 159 11.49 -3.10 -0.45
N ALA A 160 11.58 -3.86 0.63
CA ALA A 160 12.77 -4.01 1.45
C ALA A 160 13.34 -5.42 1.32
N TYR A 161 14.48 -5.65 1.95
CA TYR A 161 15.08 -6.97 2.03
C TYR A 161 15.50 -7.27 3.47
N LYS A 162 15.60 -8.56 3.76
CA LYS A 162 16.25 -9.06 4.96
C LYS A 162 17.44 -9.91 4.56
N CYS A 163 18.59 -9.66 5.17
CA CYS A 163 19.74 -10.54 5.04
C CYS A 163 19.58 -11.68 6.06
N GLN A 164 19.50 -12.90 5.55
CA GLN A 164 19.46 -14.10 6.36
C GLN A 164 20.82 -14.78 6.29
N CYS A 165 21.54 -14.74 7.41
CA CYS A 165 22.83 -15.42 7.55
C CYS A 165 22.59 -16.93 7.73
N GLU A 166 23.28 -17.73 6.93
CA GLU A 166 23.54 -19.11 7.31
C GLU A 166 24.70 -19.08 8.32
N ARG A 167 24.61 -19.93 9.35
CA ARG A 167 25.47 -19.92 10.56
C ARG A 167 26.92 -19.57 10.19
N HIS A 168 27.52 -18.59 10.90
CA HIS A 168 28.92 -18.09 10.83
C HIS A 168 29.17 -16.66 10.31
N CYS A 169 28.14 -15.84 10.05
CA CYS A 169 28.34 -14.39 9.85
C CYS A 169 28.20 -13.61 11.16
N GLN A 170 29.11 -12.67 11.43
CA GLN A 170 28.85 -11.62 12.43
C GLN A 170 27.78 -10.67 11.88
N ASP A 171 26.73 -10.41 12.66
CA ASP A 171 25.63 -9.51 12.28
C ASP A 171 26.14 -8.10 11.92
N ILE A 172 26.23 -7.78 10.62
CA ILE A 172 26.44 -6.40 10.16
C ILE A 172 25.08 -5.69 10.19
N ASN A 173 24.75 -5.09 11.33
CA ASN A 173 23.61 -4.18 11.46
C ASN A 173 24.03 -2.75 11.11
N ALA A 174 23.95 -2.35 9.83
CA ALA A 174 24.19 -0.98 9.40
C ALA A 174 22.89 -0.30 8.94
N ILE A 175 22.38 0.67 9.73
CA ILE A 175 21.51 1.78 9.28
C ILE A 175 21.80 3.02 10.16
N THR A 176 22.13 4.18 9.56
CA THR A 176 22.28 5.47 10.26
C THR A 176 21.43 6.58 9.60
N THR A 177 20.66 7.34 10.41
CA THR A 177 20.47 8.83 10.38
C THR A 177 19.41 9.32 11.40
N SER A 178 19.67 10.48 12.04
CA SER A 178 18.95 11.21 13.12
C SER A 178 19.32 10.77 14.56
N SER A 179 19.48 11.70 15.51
CA SER A 179 19.83 11.46 16.92
C SER A 179 18.66 10.78 17.65
N THR A 180 18.52 9.52 17.29
CA THR A 180 17.44 8.58 17.58
C THR A 180 18.07 7.55 18.48
N ALA A 181 17.45 7.24 19.61
CA ALA A 181 17.86 6.08 20.37
C ALA A 181 17.54 4.82 19.54
N SER A 182 18.56 3.99 19.28
CA SER A 182 18.40 2.67 18.69
C SER A 182 18.37 1.64 19.81
N PHE A 183 17.37 0.77 19.80
CA PHE A 183 17.15 -0.23 20.85
C PHE A 183 17.35 -1.63 20.26
N THR A 184 18.22 -2.43 20.86
CA THR A 184 18.63 -3.76 20.36
C THR A 184 17.81 -4.91 20.95
N GLY A 185 16.68 -4.63 21.61
CA GLY A 185 15.79 -5.62 22.25
C GLY A 185 16.24 -6.15 23.62
N LYS A 186 17.50 -5.91 24.02
CA LYS A 186 18.02 -6.08 25.40
C LYS A 186 18.36 -4.74 26.08
N THR A 187 18.27 -3.64 25.35
CA THR A 187 18.50 -2.27 25.81
C THR A 187 17.18 -1.61 26.15
N PHE A 188 17.14 -0.89 27.25
CA PHE A 188 15.96 -0.19 27.69
C PHE A 188 16.33 1.16 28.31
N LEU A 189 15.36 2.06 28.32
CA LEU A 189 15.38 3.26 29.14
C LEU A 189 14.27 3.07 30.17
N HIS A 190 14.62 3.15 31.44
CA HIS A 190 13.66 3.03 32.53
C HIS A 190 13.58 4.36 33.30
N TYR A 191 12.41 4.63 33.85
CA TYR A 191 12.10 5.85 34.59
C TYR A 191 11.39 5.47 35.89
N THR A 192 11.91 5.93 37.02
CA THR A 192 11.38 5.63 38.36
C THR A 192 10.77 6.86 39.06
N ASP A 193 10.72 7.99 38.34
CA ASP A 193 10.21 9.25 38.84
C ASP A 193 8.68 9.17 39.09
N PRO A 194 8.19 9.50 40.31
CA PRO A 194 6.77 9.37 40.64
C PRO A 194 5.84 10.20 39.76
N ASP A 195 6.28 11.39 39.34
CA ASP A 195 5.47 12.29 38.52
C ASP A 195 5.38 11.77 37.08
N ILE A 196 6.45 11.16 36.56
CA ILE A 196 6.44 10.51 35.23
C ILE A 196 5.53 9.28 35.25
N LEU A 197 5.58 8.48 36.31
CA LEU A 197 4.76 7.28 36.43
C LEU A 197 3.27 7.60 36.62
N HIS A 198 2.93 8.61 37.43
CA HIS A 198 1.54 9.01 37.66
C HIS A 198 0.83 9.49 36.37
N ARG A 199 1.57 10.03 35.39
CA ARG A 199 1.04 10.41 34.06
C ARG A 199 0.56 9.22 33.23
N ILE A 200 1.08 8.02 33.48
CA ILE A 200 0.68 6.79 32.79
C ILE A 200 -0.44 6.06 33.55
N VAL A 201 -0.50 6.18 34.88
CA VAL A 201 -1.41 5.42 35.77
C VAL A 201 -2.71 6.17 36.13
N SER A 202 -2.79 7.49 35.87
CA SER A 202 -4.00 8.29 36.08
C SER A 202 -5.21 7.83 35.23
N ASP A 203 -6.42 8.26 35.62
CA ASP A 203 -7.69 8.04 34.94
C ASP A 203 -7.74 8.53 33.47
N LYS A 204 -6.74 9.31 33.03
CA LYS A 204 -6.58 9.78 31.64
C LYS A 204 -5.14 9.65 31.16
N VAL A 205 -4.94 9.10 29.96
CA VAL A 205 -3.62 8.98 29.33
C VAL A 205 -3.68 9.37 27.84
N SER A 206 -2.66 10.07 27.34
CA SER A 206 -2.49 10.40 25.92
C SER A 206 -1.01 10.33 25.53
N ILE A 207 -0.68 9.53 24.50
CA ILE A 207 0.70 9.21 24.10
C ILE A 207 0.81 9.34 22.58
N SER A 208 1.82 10.08 22.10
CA SER A 208 2.12 10.22 20.67
C SER A 208 3.62 10.15 20.42
N MET A 209 4.05 9.34 19.46
CA MET A 209 5.47 9.12 19.12
C MET A 209 5.64 8.70 17.65
N LYS A 210 6.82 8.98 17.08
CA LYS A 210 7.24 8.49 15.75
C LYS A 210 8.42 7.55 15.93
N PHE A 211 8.27 6.32 15.47
CA PHE A 211 9.28 5.27 15.59
C PHE A 211 9.43 4.53 14.26
N ARG A 212 10.56 3.85 14.08
CA ARG A 212 10.84 2.97 12.96
C ARG A 212 11.43 1.68 13.54
N THR A 213 10.79 0.53 13.26
CA THR A 213 11.16 -0.79 13.80
C THR A 213 11.14 -1.84 12.71
N SER A 214 11.87 -2.95 12.89
CA SER A 214 11.94 -4.08 11.96
C SER A 214 11.31 -5.37 12.52
N ALA A 215 10.85 -5.38 13.77
CA ALA A 215 10.15 -6.52 14.41
C ALA A 215 8.64 -6.42 14.24
N SER A 216 7.97 -7.57 14.04
CA SER A 216 6.50 -7.65 13.87
C SER A 216 5.71 -7.52 15.18
N SER A 217 6.37 -7.72 16.31
CA SER A 217 5.87 -7.45 17.65
C SER A 217 7.04 -7.03 18.54
N GLY A 218 6.77 -6.18 19.53
CA GLY A 218 7.79 -5.66 20.42
C GLY A 218 7.19 -4.67 21.40
N LEU A 219 7.78 -4.61 22.59
CA LEU A 219 7.35 -3.67 23.60
C LEU A 219 7.88 -2.27 23.27
N LEU A 220 6.98 -1.32 23.02
CA LEU A 220 7.33 0.08 22.77
C LEU A 220 7.24 0.92 24.04
N LEU A 221 6.30 0.58 24.92
CA LEU A 221 6.10 1.19 26.23
C LEU A 221 5.37 0.19 27.12
N TRP A 222 5.86 -0.01 28.35
CA TRP A 222 5.20 -0.77 29.39
C TRP A 222 5.27 -0.02 30.70
N SER A 223 4.19 -0.11 31.46
CA SER A 223 4.15 0.29 32.85
C SER A 223 3.37 -0.79 33.58
N GLY A 224 3.99 -1.41 34.56
CA GLY A 224 3.36 -2.41 35.39
C GLY A 224 4.02 -2.50 36.76
N GLY A 225 3.27 -3.03 37.72
CA GLY A 225 3.78 -3.37 39.04
C GLY A 225 4.27 -4.82 39.09
N PRO A 226 5.03 -5.22 40.13
CA PRO A 226 5.53 -6.59 40.28
C PRO A 226 4.39 -7.63 40.40
N GLU A 227 4.54 -8.78 39.71
CA GLU A 227 3.63 -9.94 39.77
C GLU A 227 3.82 -10.68 41.11
N GLN A 228 2.78 -10.82 41.93
CA GLN A 228 2.76 -11.74 43.09
C GLN A 228 2.26 -13.11 42.62
N THR A 229 3.11 -14.15 42.68
CA THR A 229 2.67 -15.55 42.56
C THR A 229 1.64 -15.88 43.64
N ARG A 230 0.47 -16.40 43.24
CA ARG A 230 -0.31 -17.31 44.11
C ARG A 230 0.45 -18.63 44.21
N GLY A 231 1.06 -18.88 45.38
CA GLY A 231 1.53 -20.18 45.85
C GLY A 231 0.74 -20.58 47.10
N VAL A 232 0.42 -21.88 47.18
CA VAL A 232 -0.36 -22.59 48.22
C VAL A 232 0.08 -22.26 49.64
#